data_AF-A0A3C1ZSC2-F1
#
_entry.id   AF-A0A3C1ZSC2-F1
#
_cell.length_a   1.000
_cell.length_b   1.000
_cell.length_c   1.000
_cell.angle_alpha   90.00
_cell.angle_beta   90.00
_cell.angle_gamma   90.00
#
_symmetry.space_group_name_H-M   'P 1'
#
loop_
_entity.id
_entity.type
_entity.pdbx_description
1 polymer ?
#
loop_
_entity_poly.entity_id
_entity_poly.type
_entity_poly.pdbx_seq_one_letter_code
_entity_poly.pdbx_strand_id
1 'polypeptide(L)'
;MFIQHNEYALYGENDQYIPKLTPDILDLVVKTPQKYNVKAFNLSEINEEVFRKYRQLLDLDPTVGMGGEQYTATVRPFLTFYRGLSPYAQATRQITVEAQNLRQAMKQAKDVEKALFEDFPEALHFRMEDLRGNEKKIEDYRDHLQAAIDQLKHADRDLKDHISGFISQSIAHEDLTIDDWKARLQNRYTDLPSHRLGPEQVRWLKRMQSTIEEPNAYLDSLVQGVCGKKLDKFTDEDIPRFQDQWKAALHALDNLVEVSEHAESVPQDEEIFKVELTSLGAGTQAEQIRVPKARLAEAQGHVEKLKAALGTDRDLLIAILYKLLHEEHDK
;
A
#
# COMPACT_ATOMS: atom_id res chain seq x y z
N MET A 1 -33.84 -39.81 -6.17
CA MET A 1 -32.43 -40.21 -6.42
C MET A 1 -31.74 -38.98 -6.97
N PHE A 2 -31.06 -38.21 -6.11
CA PHE A 2 -30.34 -37.00 -6.51
C PHE A 2 -28.95 -37.42 -6.98
N ILE A 3 -28.66 -37.25 -8.27
CA ILE A 3 -27.30 -37.38 -8.79
C ILE A 3 -26.59 -36.06 -8.44
N GLN A 4 -25.56 -36.13 -7.60
CA GLN A 4 -24.72 -34.97 -7.30
C GLN A 4 -23.92 -34.60 -8.56
N HIS A 5 -24.13 -33.39 -9.07
CA HIS A 5 -23.68 -32.96 -10.40
C HIS A 5 -22.14 -32.92 -10.57
N ASN A 6 -21.39 -32.97 -9.45
CA ASN A 6 -19.93 -32.84 -9.45
C ASN A 6 -19.19 -34.17 -9.24
N GLU A 7 -19.88 -35.27 -8.92
CA GLU A 7 -19.23 -36.57 -8.63
C GLU A 7 -19.11 -37.48 -9.87
N TYR A 8 -19.82 -37.15 -10.96
CA TYR A 8 -19.90 -38.01 -12.15
C TYR A 8 -19.91 -37.17 -13.43
N ALA A 9 -19.12 -37.58 -14.42
CA ALA A 9 -19.18 -37.05 -15.78
C ALA A 9 -19.65 -38.11 -16.78
N LEU A 10 -20.46 -37.66 -17.74
CA LEU A 10 -20.88 -38.46 -18.88
C LEU A 10 -19.92 -38.24 -20.06
N TYR A 11 -19.52 -39.35 -20.69
CA TYR A 11 -18.67 -39.38 -21.87
C TYR A 11 -19.39 -40.15 -22.99
N GLY A 12 -19.31 -39.64 -24.22
CA GLY A 12 -19.84 -40.30 -25.42
C GLY A 12 -18.82 -41.22 -26.10
N GLU A 13 -19.10 -41.59 -27.36
CA GLU A 13 -18.17 -42.38 -28.18
C GLU A 13 -16.81 -41.67 -28.27
N ASN A 14 -15.73 -42.45 -28.16
CA ASN A 14 -14.34 -41.97 -28.14
C ASN A 14 -13.98 -41.07 -26.93
N ASP A 15 -14.57 -41.30 -25.76
CA ASP A 15 -14.26 -40.57 -24.52
C ASP A 15 -14.48 -39.04 -24.63
N GLN A 16 -15.42 -38.60 -25.47
CA GLN A 16 -15.77 -37.19 -25.57
C GLN A 16 -16.61 -36.74 -24.37
N TYR A 17 -16.14 -35.75 -23.62
CA TYR A 17 -16.85 -35.20 -22.46
C TYR A 17 -18.16 -34.50 -22.88
N ILE A 18 -19.25 -34.81 -22.18
CA ILE A 18 -20.57 -34.23 -22.39
C ILE A 18 -20.89 -33.29 -21.20
N PRO A 19 -20.79 -31.97 -21.37
CA PRO A 19 -20.83 -31.01 -20.25
C PRO A 19 -22.24 -30.74 -19.69
N LYS A 20 -23.30 -31.08 -20.43
CA LYS A 20 -24.68 -30.84 -20.00
C LYS A 20 -25.57 -32.02 -20.35
N LEU A 21 -26.37 -32.46 -19.39
CA LEU A 21 -27.44 -33.44 -19.60
C LEU A 21 -28.69 -32.71 -20.10
N THR A 22 -28.97 -32.80 -21.39
CA THR A 22 -30.25 -32.35 -21.97
C THR A 22 -31.21 -33.54 -22.10
N PRO A 23 -32.53 -33.32 -22.21
CA PRO A 23 -33.50 -34.40 -22.44
C PRO A 23 -33.16 -35.25 -23.67
N ASP A 24 -32.67 -34.62 -24.73
CA ASP A 24 -32.27 -35.30 -25.97
C ASP A 24 -31.07 -36.22 -25.76
N ILE A 25 -30.08 -35.77 -24.96
CA ILE A 25 -28.92 -36.59 -24.61
C ILE A 25 -29.34 -37.76 -23.71
N LEU A 26 -30.24 -37.53 -22.75
CA LEU A 26 -30.76 -38.60 -21.90
C LEU A 26 -31.51 -39.67 -22.72
N ASP A 27 -32.32 -39.26 -23.70
CA ASP A 27 -33.02 -40.18 -24.59
C ASP A 27 -32.04 -41.00 -25.46
N LEU A 28 -30.96 -40.38 -25.95
CA LEU A 28 -29.90 -41.07 -26.68
C LEU A 28 -29.11 -42.06 -25.80
N VAL A 29 -28.81 -41.68 -24.56
CA VAL A 29 -28.13 -42.54 -23.56
C VAL A 29 -28.99 -43.76 -23.23
N VAL A 30 -30.30 -43.60 -23.08
CA VAL A 30 -31.23 -44.71 -22.81
C VAL A 30 -31.37 -45.63 -24.03
N LYS A 31 -31.40 -45.08 -25.24
CA LYS A 31 -31.53 -45.87 -26.49
C LYS A 31 -30.26 -46.61 -26.89
N THR A 32 -29.10 -46.05 -26.56
CA THR A 32 -27.79 -46.62 -26.95
C THR A 32 -26.77 -46.57 -25.82
N PRO A 33 -27.04 -47.20 -24.66
CA PRO A 33 -26.21 -47.08 -23.46
C PRO A 33 -24.76 -47.52 -23.66
N GLN A 34 -24.52 -48.49 -24.55
CA GLN A 34 -23.19 -48.99 -24.90
C GLN A 34 -22.24 -47.95 -25.53
N LYS A 35 -22.78 -46.81 -25.99
CA LYS A 35 -22.01 -45.71 -26.58
C LYS A 35 -21.53 -44.68 -25.57
N TYR A 36 -21.94 -44.83 -24.31
CA TYR A 36 -21.70 -43.83 -23.27
C TYR A 36 -21.04 -44.47 -22.05
N ASN A 37 -20.13 -43.71 -21.43
CA ASN A 37 -19.47 -44.10 -20.19
C ASN A 37 -19.73 -43.04 -19.13
N VAL A 38 -20.04 -43.48 -17.91
CA VAL A 38 -20.07 -42.61 -16.74
C VAL A 38 -18.77 -42.81 -15.99
N LYS A 39 -17.95 -41.76 -15.89
CA LYS A 39 -16.77 -41.78 -15.03
C LYS A 39 -17.14 -41.09 -13.73
N ALA A 40 -17.02 -41.82 -12.63
CA ALA A 40 -17.08 -41.24 -11.29
C ALA A 40 -15.75 -40.54 -11.00
N PHE A 41 -15.80 -39.29 -10.56
CA PHE A 41 -14.65 -38.63 -9.98
C PHE A 41 -14.62 -38.98 -8.50
N ASN A 42 -13.55 -39.60 -8.03
CA ASN A 42 -13.37 -39.81 -6.59
C ASN A 42 -12.85 -38.51 -5.97
N LEU A 43 -13.71 -37.49 -5.91
CA LEU A 43 -13.42 -36.21 -5.25
C LEU A 43 -13.16 -36.40 -3.76
N SER A 44 -13.57 -37.53 -3.15
CA SER A 44 -13.31 -37.77 -1.73
C SER A 44 -11.82 -37.94 -1.43
N GLU A 45 -11.07 -38.73 -2.22
CA GLU A 45 -9.64 -39.00 -1.94
C GLU A 45 -8.77 -37.74 -2.03
N ILE A 46 -9.04 -36.89 -3.03
CA ILE A 46 -8.27 -35.64 -3.21
C ILE A 46 -8.63 -34.60 -2.15
N ASN A 47 -9.92 -34.54 -1.80
CA ASN A 47 -10.40 -33.69 -0.72
C ASN A 47 -9.78 -34.14 0.60
N GLU A 48 -9.58 -35.44 0.84
CA GLU A 48 -8.90 -35.94 2.05
C GLU A 48 -7.44 -35.47 2.14
N GLU A 49 -6.68 -35.56 1.04
CA GLU A 49 -5.28 -35.14 1.00
C GLU A 49 -5.15 -33.63 1.24
N VAL A 50 -5.93 -32.82 0.54
CA VAL A 50 -5.93 -31.35 0.68
C VAL A 50 -6.46 -30.93 2.06
N PHE A 51 -7.52 -31.57 2.55
CA PHE A 51 -8.07 -31.35 3.88
C PHE A 51 -7.04 -31.63 4.98
N ARG A 52 -6.27 -32.71 4.83
CA ARG A 52 -5.17 -33.03 5.74
C ARG A 52 -4.12 -31.93 5.77
N LYS A 53 -3.76 -31.38 4.60
CA LYS A 53 -2.78 -30.29 4.50
C LYS A 53 -3.27 -29.01 5.16
N TYR A 54 -4.54 -28.64 4.99
CA TYR A 54 -5.11 -27.52 5.75
C TYR A 54 -4.99 -27.72 7.26
N ARG A 55 -5.29 -28.93 7.75
CA ARG A 55 -5.21 -29.22 9.19
C ARG A 55 -3.78 -29.21 9.70
N GLN A 56 -2.82 -29.75 8.94
CA GLN A 56 -1.40 -29.64 9.24
C GLN A 56 -0.94 -28.18 9.32
N LEU A 57 -1.35 -27.35 8.36
CA LEU A 57 -1.02 -25.92 8.34
C LEU A 57 -1.54 -25.17 9.58
N LEU A 58 -2.70 -25.59 10.07
CA LEU A 58 -3.38 -24.97 11.22
C LEU A 58 -3.02 -25.62 12.56
N ASP A 59 -2.02 -26.51 12.61
CA ASP A 59 -1.65 -27.32 13.77
C ASP A 59 -2.85 -28.08 14.39
N LEU A 60 -3.80 -28.50 13.54
CA LEU A 60 -4.96 -29.33 13.88
C LEU A 60 -4.67 -30.79 13.58
N ASP A 61 -5.30 -31.71 14.33
CA ASP A 61 -5.12 -33.17 14.14
C ASP A 61 -5.51 -33.59 12.70
N PRO A 62 -4.54 -34.01 11.86
CA PRO A 62 -4.76 -34.34 10.46
C PRO A 62 -5.43 -35.71 10.24
N THR A 63 -5.57 -36.53 11.29
CA THR A 63 -6.14 -37.89 11.21
C THR A 63 -7.65 -37.92 11.39
N VAL A 64 -8.24 -36.79 11.79
CA VAL A 64 -9.69 -36.64 11.92
C VAL A 64 -10.36 -36.77 10.54
N GLY A 65 -11.42 -37.57 10.47
CA GLY A 65 -12.19 -37.77 9.25
C GLY A 65 -12.83 -36.49 8.69
N MET A 66 -13.30 -36.57 7.46
CA MET A 66 -14.02 -35.47 6.81
C MET A 66 -15.50 -35.43 7.20
N GLY A 67 -16.06 -34.23 7.23
CA GLY A 67 -17.47 -33.99 7.54
C GLY A 67 -17.75 -32.52 7.77
N GLY A 68 -19.02 -32.12 7.70
CA GLY A 68 -19.41 -30.70 7.78
C GLY A 68 -18.93 -29.99 9.06
N GLU A 69 -18.92 -30.68 10.20
CA GLU A 69 -18.37 -30.15 11.46
C GLU A 69 -16.85 -29.95 11.37
N GLN A 70 -16.13 -30.89 10.76
CA GLN A 70 -14.69 -30.86 10.61
C GLN A 70 -14.26 -29.82 9.57
N TYR A 71 -15.01 -29.66 8.47
CA TYR A 71 -14.82 -28.57 7.51
C TYR A 71 -15.01 -27.22 8.17
N THR A 72 -16.08 -27.06 8.96
CA THR A 72 -16.33 -25.84 9.72
C THR A 72 -15.18 -25.54 10.68
N ALA A 73 -14.68 -26.57 11.40
CA ALA A 73 -13.55 -26.43 12.31
C ALA A 73 -12.25 -26.02 11.59
N THR A 74 -12.02 -26.51 10.36
CA THR A 74 -10.85 -26.16 9.55
C THR A 74 -10.97 -24.77 8.89
N VAL A 75 -12.16 -24.34 8.46
CA VAL A 75 -12.36 -23.00 7.86
C VAL A 75 -12.34 -21.87 8.90
N ARG A 76 -12.85 -22.14 10.11
CA ARG A 76 -13.03 -21.12 11.16
C ARG A 76 -11.75 -20.33 11.50
N PRO A 77 -10.55 -20.91 11.61
CA PRO A 77 -9.30 -20.16 11.79
C PRO A 77 -9.05 -19.13 10.70
N PHE A 78 -9.25 -19.45 9.41
CA PHE A 78 -9.08 -18.50 8.30
C PHE A 78 -10.05 -17.32 8.39
N LEU A 79 -11.32 -17.58 8.70
CA LEU A 79 -12.32 -16.51 8.85
C LEU A 79 -12.04 -15.62 10.07
N THR A 80 -11.54 -16.22 11.15
CA THR A 80 -11.14 -15.49 12.36
C THR A 80 -9.93 -14.63 12.07
N PHE A 81 -8.93 -15.18 11.37
CA PHE A 81 -7.76 -14.45 10.89
C PHE A 81 -8.17 -13.24 10.04
N TYR A 82 -8.98 -13.43 9.00
CA TYR A 82 -9.47 -12.33 8.15
C TYR A 82 -10.15 -11.21 8.95
N ARG A 83 -11.03 -11.57 9.91
CA ARG A 83 -11.72 -10.60 10.77
C ARG A 83 -10.77 -9.86 11.72
N GLY A 84 -9.64 -10.47 12.07
CA GLY A 84 -8.61 -9.89 12.93
C GLY A 84 -7.62 -8.98 12.19
N LEU A 85 -7.61 -8.99 10.86
CA LEU A 85 -6.75 -8.10 10.06
C LEU A 85 -7.13 -6.63 10.29
N SER A 86 -6.12 -5.75 10.21
CA SER A 86 -6.35 -4.31 10.25
C SER A 86 -7.17 -3.83 9.04
N PRO A 87 -7.79 -2.63 9.12
CA PRO A 87 -8.47 -2.05 7.96
C PRO A 87 -7.57 -1.91 6.73
N TYR A 88 -6.27 -1.63 6.93
CA TYR A 88 -5.30 -1.54 5.84
C TYR A 88 -5.04 -2.92 5.21
N ALA A 89 -4.71 -3.94 6.01
CA ALA A 89 -4.47 -5.30 5.53
C ALA A 89 -5.69 -5.90 4.79
N GLN A 90 -6.91 -5.52 5.21
CA GLN A 90 -8.16 -5.93 4.55
C GLN A 90 -8.38 -5.29 3.17
N ALA A 91 -7.69 -4.20 2.83
CA ALA A 91 -7.96 -3.41 1.62
C ALA A 91 -6.75 -3.24 0.69
N THR A 92 -5.53 -3.29 1.21
CA THR A 92 -4.30 -2.98 0.46
C THR A 92 -4.11 -3.87 -0.77
N ARG A 93 -3.50 -3.31 -1.81
CA ARG A 93 -3.02 -3.97 -3.01
C ARG A 93 -1.50 -4.06 -3.05
N GLN A 94 -0.81 -3.63 -2.00
CA GLN A 94 0.65 -3.75 -1.83
C GLN A 94 1.09 -5.17 -1.41
N ILE A 95 0.30 -6.18 -1.79
CA ILE A 95 0.53 -7.62 -1.55
C ILE A 95 0.30 -8.36 -2.87
N THR A 96 0.77 -9.61 -2.97
CA THR A 96 0.62 -10.40 -4.20
C THR A 96 -0.85 -10.62 -4.59
N VAL A 97 -1.10 -10.82 -5.89
CA VAL A 97 -2.44 -11.09 -6.42
C VAL A 97 -3.07 -12.32 -5.74
N GLU A 98 -2.28 -13.37 -5.51
CA GLU A 98 -2.70 -14.56 -4.76
C GLU A 98 -3.18 -14.23 -3.35
N ALA A 99 -2.44 -13.42 -2.59
CA ALA A 99 -2.86 -12.97 -1.27
C ALA A 99 -4.14 -12.10 -1.31
N GLN A 100 -4.28 -11.24 -2.33
CA GLN A 100 -5.50 -10.46 -2.54
C GLN A 100 -6.71 -11.35 -2.82
N ASN A 101 -6.55 -12.34 -3.69
CA ASN A 101 -7.60 -13.30 -4.05
C ASN A 101 -7.98 -14.16 -2.85
N LEU A 102 -7.00 -14.69 -2.10
CA LEU A 102 -7.25 -15.51 -0.92
C LEU A 102 -7.99 -14.71 0.16
N ARG A 103 -7.57 -13.46 0.40
CA ARG A 103 -8.30 -12.53 1.28
C ARG A 103 -9.75 -12.34 0.83
N GLN A 104 -9.98 -12.20 -0.47
CA GLN A 104 -11.33 -12.03 -1.01
C GLN A 104 -12.17 -13.32 -0.85
N ALA A 105 -11.57 -14.49 -1.07
CA ALA A 105 -12.21 -15.79 -0.81
C ALA A 105 -12.60 -15.93 0.66
N MET A 106 -11.70 -15.62 1.61
CA MET A 106 -12.02 -15.62 3.04
C MET A 106 -13.18 -14.67 3.39
N LYS A 107 -13.23 -13.48 2.75
CA LYS A 107 -14.31 -12.50 2.95
C LYS A 107 -15.68 -13.02 2.47
N GLN A 108 -15.70 -13.78 1.39
CA GLN A 108 -16.91 -14.25 0.72
C GLN A 108 -17.35 -15.67 1.14
N ALA A 109 -16.50 -16.40 1.84
CA ALA A 109 -16.73 -17.77 2.28
C ALA A 109 -18.00 -17.89 3.17
N LYS A 110 -19.07 -18.41 2.58
CA LYS A 110 -20.32 -18.78 3.26
C LYS A 110 -20.51 -20.29 3.36
N ASP A 111 -20.12 -20.99 2.30
CA ASP A 111 -20.11 -22.44 2.22
C ASP A 111 -18.69 -22.93 2.56
N VAL A 112 -18.56 -23.68 3.64
CA VAL A 112 -17.26 -24.13 4.16
C VAL A 112 -16.61 -25.19 3.28
N GLU A 113 -17.41 -26.00 2.59
CA GLU A 113 -16.90 -27.05 1.69
C GLU A 113 -16.40 -26.41 0.40
N LYS A 114 -17.22 -25.52 -0.18
CA LYS A 114 -16.82 -24.71 -1.34
C LYS A 114 -15.57 -23.88 -1.05
N ALA A 115 -15.46 -23.29 0.14
CA ALA A 115 -14.30 -22.49 0.51
C ALA A 115 -12.99 -23.32 0.47
N LEU A 116 -13.01 -24.53 1.03
CA LEU A 116 -11.83 -25.39 1.12
C LEU A 116 -11.44 -26.03 -0.21
N PHE A 117 -12.43 -26.44 -1.01
CA PHE A 117 -12.15 -27.27 -2.19
C PHE A 117 -12.34 -26.54 -3.52
N GLU A 118 -12.79 -25.30 -3.50
CA GLU A 118 -12.92 -24.48 -4.72
C GLU A 118 -12.29 -23.10 -4.50
N ASP A 119 -12.83 -22.30 -3.57
CA ASP A 119 -12.50 -20.87 -3.51
C ASP A 119 -11.03 -20.61 -3.09
N PHE A 120 -10.50 -21.35 -2.11
CA PHE A 120 -9.10 -21.17 -1.67
C PHE A 120 -8.08 -21.72 -2.69
N PRO A 121 -8.24 -22.94 -3.26
CA PRO A 121 -7.40 -23.39 -4.37
C PRO A 121 -7.40 -22.43 -5.55
N GLU A 122 -8.57 -22.02 -6.03
CA GLU A 122 -8.70 -21.15 -7.20
C GLU A 122 -8.08 -19.76 -6.96
N ALA A 123 -8.22 -19.23 -5.75
CA ALA A 123 -7.60 -17.96 -5.36
C ALA A 123 -6.08 -17.97 -5.52
N LEU A 124 -5.47 -19.14 -5.36
CA LEU A 124 -4.03 -19.37 -5.49
C LEU A 124 -3.65 -19.99 -6.86
N HIS A 125 -4.58 -19.99 -7.82
CA HIS A 125 -4.41 -20.53 -9.17
C HIS A 125 -4.22 -22.04 -9.25
N PHE A 126 -4.71 -22.78 -8.25
CA PHE A 126 -4.76 -24.24 -8.27
C PHE A 126 -6.19 -24.71 -8.60
N ARG A 127 -6.27 -25.80 -9.36
CA ARG A 127 -7.51 -26.56 -9.54
C ARG A 127 -7.39 -27.85 -8.75
N MET A 128 -8.48 -28.34 -8.17
CA MET A 128 -8.43 -29.58 -7.42
C MET A 128 -7.93 -30.73 -8.28
N GLU A 129 -8.36 -30.83 -9.54
CA GLU A 129 -7.93 -31.90 -10.45
C GLU A 129 -6.41 -31.92 -10.66
N ASP A 130 -5.76 -30.76 -10.60
CA ASP A 130 -4.31 -30.64 -10.75
C ASP A 130 -3.54 -31.22 -9.57
N LEU A 131 -4.15 -31.24 -8.38
CA LEU A 131 -3.54 -31.75 -7.15
C LEU A 131 -3.55 -33.29 -7.07
N ARG A 132 -4.30 -33.96 -7.94
CA ARG A 132 -4.65 -35.37 -7.78
C ARG A 132 -3.44 -36.28 -7.92
N GLY A 133 -3.12 -37.04 -6.85
CA GLY A 133 -2.02 -37.99 -6.86
C GLY A 133 -0.67 -37.33 -7.16
N ASN A 134 -0.57 -36.01 -6.94
CA ASN A 134 0.63 -35.23 -7.20
C ASN A 134 1.04 -34.52 -5.92
N GLU A 135 1.76 -35.25 -5.07
CA GLU A 135 2.25 -34.77 -3.78
C GLU A 135 3.04 -33.47 -3.91
N LYS A 136 3.82 -33.30 -4.98
CA LYS A 136 4.58 -32.07 -5.23
C LYS A 136 3.65 -30.87 -5.40
N LYS A 137 2.61 -30.97 -6.24
CA LYS A 137 1.66 -29.87 -6.43
C LYS A 137 0.86 -29.57 -5.16
N ILE A 138 0.59 -30.57 -4.34
CA ILE A 138 -0.06 -30.40 -3.03
C ILE A 138 0.85 -29.62 -2.06
N GLU A 139 2.15 -29.92 -2.04
CA GLU A 139 3.12 -29.16 -1.26
C GLU A 139 3.27 -27.72 -1.80
N ASP A 140 3.34 -27.55 -3.12
CA ASP A 140 3.36 -26.22 -3.75
C ASP A 140 2.10 -25.40 -3.35
N TYR A 141 0.92 -26.03 -3.36
CA TYR A 141 -0.33 -25.40 -2.89
C TYR A 141 -0.23 -24.94 -1.43
N ARG A 142 0.27 -25.79 -0.54
CA ARG A 142 0.47 -25.46 0.88
C ARG A 142 1.39 -24.26 1.03
N ASP A 143 2.51 -24.24 0.30
CA ASP A 143 3.51 -23.20 0.41
C ASP A 143 2.97 -21.85 -0.09
N HIS A 144 2.22 -21.84 -1.19
CA HIS A 144 1.52 -20.64 -1.68
C HIS A 144 0.47 -20.15 -0.67
N LEU A 145 -0.29 -21.06 -0.07
CA LEU A 145 -1.28 -20.73 0.95
C LEU A 145 -0.63 -20.09 2.18
N GLN A 146 0.46 -20.68 2.68
CA GLN A 146 1.22 -20.14 3.81
C GLN A 146 1.80 -18.75 3.47
N ALA A 147 2.43 -18.61 2.30
CA ALA A 147 3.01 -17.35 1.86
C ALA A 147 1.96 -16.23 1.74
N ALA A 148 0.77 -16.54 1.20
CA ALA A 148 -0.33 -15.59 1.10
C ALA A 148 -0.85 -15.14 2.48
N ILE A 149 -0.97 -16.08 3.44
CA ILE A 149 -1.36 -15.77 4.82
C ILE A 149 -0.30 -14.90 5.50
N ASP A 150 0.98 -15.23 5.33
CA ASP A 150 2.07 -14.47 5.92
C ASP A 150 2.13 -13.04 5.36
N GLN A 151 1.89 -12.83 4.06
CA GLN A 151 1.79 -11.48 3.51
C GLN A 151 0.65 -10.67 4.15
N LEU A 152 -0.53 -11.27 4.31
CA LEU A 152 -1.66 -10.60 4.97
C LEU A 152 -1.36 -10.27 6.43
N LYS A 153 -0.67 -11.18 7.13
CA LYS A 153 -0.25 -11.00 8.53
C LYS A 153 0.77 -9.88 8.68
N HIS A 154 1.64 -9.71 7.70
CA HIS A 154 2.76 -8.76 7.74
C HIS A 154 2.45 -7.41 7.11
N ALA A 155 1.32 -7.26 6.40
CA ALA A 155 0.96 -6.04 5.66
C ALA A 155 1.13 -4.74 6.46
N ASP A 156 0.72 -4.70 7.74
CA ASP A 156 0.86 -3.50 8.58
C ASP A 156 2.32 -3.18 8.92
N ARG A 157 3.15 -4.20 9.16
CA ARG A 157 4.59 -4.03 9.39
C ARG A 157 5.26 -3.55 8.11
N ASP A 158 4.96 -4.21 6.99
CA ASP A 158 5.56 -3.89 5.70
C ASP A 158 5.20 -2.46 5.25
N LEU A 159 4.00 -1.95 5.59
CA LEU A 159 3.64 -0.53 5.42
C LEU A 159 4.55 0.39 6.24
N LYS A 160 4.79 0.09 7.52
CA LYS A 160 5.66 0.89 8.37
C LYS A 160 7.10 0.89 7.85
N ASP A 161 7.59 -0.28 7.45
CA ASP A 161 8.92 -0.44 6.88
C ASP A 161 9.06 0.35 5.57
N HIS A 162 8.05 0.31 4.70
CA HIS A 162 8.02 1.09 3.47
C HIS A 162 8.09 2.60 3.74
N ILE A 163 7.26 3.11 4.65
CA ILE A 163 7.23 4.54 5.00
C ILE A 163 8.53 4.96 5.69
N SER A 164 9.04 4.17 6.63
CA SER A 164 10.32 4.41 7.30
C SER A 164 11.50 4.42 6.32
N GLY A 165 11.56 3.45 5.43
CA GLY A 165 12.59 3.37 4.39
C GLY A 165 12.56 4.57 3.46
N PHE A 166 11.37 5.01 3.04
CA PHE A 166 11.22 6.24 2.26
C PHE A 166 11.75 7.47 3.02
N ILE A 167 11.41 7.63 4.30
CA ILE A 167 11.91 8.73 5.13
C ILE A 167 13.43 8.68 5.21
N SER A 168 14.00 7.51 5.53
CA SER A 168 15.45 7.28 5.59
C SER A 168 16.14 7.74 4.30
N GLN A 169 15.64 7.27 3.16
CA GLN A 169 16.18 7.61 1.85
C GLN A 169 16.06 9.10 1.52
N SER A 170 14.98 9.76 1.95
CA SER A 170 14.80 11.20 1.74
C SER A 170 15.73 12.08 2.56
N ILE A 171 16.21 11.60 3.71
CA ILE A 171 17.09 12.35 4.62
C ILE A 171 18.56 12.05 4.34
N ALA A 172 18.88 10.78 4.11
CA ALA A 172 20.23 10.24 4.17
C ALA A 172 20.69 9.52 2.90
N HIS A 173 19.79 9.24 1.94
CA HIS A 173 20.09 8.41 0.76
C HIS A 173 20.68 7.02 1.11
N GLU A 174 20.32 6.50 2.28
CA GLU A 174 20.80 5.25 2.87
C GLU A 174 19.64 4.55 3.59
N ASP A 175 19.76 3.23 3.77
CA ASP A 175 18.81 2.44 4.55
C ASP A 175 19.25 2.42 6.03
N LEU A 176 18.57 3.20 6.85
CA LEU A 176 18.86 3.37 8.27
C LEU A 176 17.70 2.88 9.13
N THR A 177 18.02 2.53 10.38
CA THR A 177 16.98 2.29 11.38
C THR A 177 16.26 3.59 11.74
N ILE A 178 15.07 3.47 12.34
CA ILE A 178 14.29 4.64 12.78
C ILE A 178 15.09 5.54 13.72
N ASP A 179 15.83 4.95 14.66
CA ASP A 179 16.64 5.72 15.61
C ASP A 179 17.77 6.49 14.92
N ASP A 180 18.40 5.87 13.92
CA ASP A 180 19.52 6.47 13.19
C ASP A 180 19.05 7.63 12.29
N TRP A 181 18.00 7.45 11.48
CA TRP A 181 17.51 8.55 10.63
C TRP A 181 16.82 9.63 11.46
N LYS A 182 16.20 9.29 12.60
CA LYS A 182 15.67 10.26 13.57
C LYS A 182 16.78 11.16 14.10
N ALA A 183 17.91 10.58 14.51
CA ALA A 183 19.04 11.36 15.02
C ALA A 183 19.59 12.31 13.93
N ARG A 184 19.71 11.85 12.68
CA ARG A 184 20.10 12.72 11.55
C ARG A 184 19.09 13.84 11.31
N LEU A 185 17.80 13.52 11.32
CA LEU A 185 16.72 14.49 11.13
C LEU A 185 16.71 15.56 12.21
N GLN A 186 16.90 15.16 13.48
CA GLN A 186 16.99 16.07 14.61
C GLN A 186 18.19 16.99 14.47
N ASN A 187 19.39 16.44 14.23
CA ASN A 187 20.62 17.20 14.05
C ASN A 187 20.52 18.21 12.89
N ARG A 188 19.90 17.82 11.77
CA ARG A 188 19.71 18.68 10.59
C ARG A 188 18.95 19.97 10.90
N TYR A 189 18.03 19.95 11.88
CA TYR A 189 17.17 21.08 12.21
C TYR A 189 17.34 21.60 13.64
N THR A 190 18.41 21.21 14.36
CA THR A 190 18.63 21.61 15.76
C THR A 190 18.75 23.12 15.93
N ASP A 191 19.46 23.79 15.02
CA ASP A 191 19.78 25.21 15.14
C ASP A 191 18.72 26.13 14.51
N LEU A 192 17.63 25.56 13.98
CA LEU A 192 16.61 26.34 13.30
C LEU A 192 15.81 27.20 14.32
N PRO A 193 15.82 28.54 14.20
CA PRO A 193 15.22 29.42 15.20
C PRO A 193 13.70 29.40 15.13
N SER A 194 13.07 28.55 15.95
CA SER A 194 11.62 28.30 15.94
C SER A 194 10.72 29.55 16.01
N HIS A 195 11.18 30.63 16.65
CA HIS A 195 10.45 31.90 16.75
C HIS A 195 10.34 32.70 15.43
N ARG A 196 11.15 32.34 14.42
CA ARG A 196 11.14 32.96 13.08
C ARG A 196 10.35 32.16 12.05
N LEU A 197 9.83 31.00 12.45
CA LEU A 197 9.13 30.08 11.55
C LEU A 197 7.62 30.32 11.58
N GLY A 198 6.95 30.01 10.46
CA GLY A 198 5.48 30.01 10.41
C GLY A 198 4.87 28.93 11.31
N PRO A 199 3.58 29.05 11.67
CA PRO A 199 2.92 28.10 12.57
C PRO A 199 2.98 26.64 12.11
N GLU A 200 3.00 26.41 10.80
CA GLU A 200 3.11 25.08 10.22
C GLU A 200 4.52 24.49 10.45
N GLN A 201 5.57 25.23 10.08
CA GLN A 201 6.96 24.83 10.27
C GLN A 201 7.31 24.61 11.74
N VAL A 202 6.75 25.41 12.67
CA VAL A 202 6.90 25.18 14.11
C VAL A 202 6.29 23.85 14.54
N ARG A 203 5.10 23.48 14.03
CA ARG A 203 4.49 22.18 14.34
C ARG A 203 5.37 21.04 13.83
N TRP A 204 5.91 21.18 12.63
CA TRP A 204 6.82 20.21 12.02
C TRP A 204 8.08 20.00 12.84
N LEU A 205 8.78 21.09 13.12
CA LEU A 205 10.00 21.07 13.90
C LEU A 205 9.77 20.43 15.27
N LYS A 206 8.66 20.74 15.95
CA LYS A 206 8.30 20.10 17.23
C LYS A 206 8.09 18.59 17.13
N ARG A 207 7.55 18.09 16.02
CA ARG A 207 7.35 16.64 15.82
C ARG A 207 8.68 15.94 15.54
N MET A 208 9.51 16.54 14.68
CA MET A 208 10.87 16.06 14.38
C MET A 208 11.74 16.03 15.64
N GLN A 209 11.71 17.08 16.44
CA GLN A 209 12.45 17.22 17.70
C GLN A 209 11.77 16.54 18.90
N SER A 210 10.74 15.69 18.69
CA SER A 210 10.07 15.02 19.80
C SER A 210 10.95 13.95 20.45
N THR A 211 10.81 13.80 21.77
CA THR A 211 11.61 12.88 22.60
C THR A 211 10.96 11.49 22.72
N ILE A 212 10.12 11.09 21.75
CA ILE A 212 9.45 9.77 21.78
C ILE A 212 10.51 8.69 21.58
N GLU A 213 10.68 7.79 22.56
CA GLU A 213 11.70 6.74 22.51
C GLU A 213 11.28 5.53 21.67
N GLU A 214 9.99 5.16 21.66
CA GLU A 214 9.55 4.00 20.88
C GLU A 214 9.54 4.32 19.37
N PRO A 215 10.28 3.57 18.54
CA PRO A 215 10.47 3.88 17.13
C PRO A 215 9.16 4.02 16.33
N ASN A 216 8.22 3.09 16.49
CA ASN A 216 6.98 3.11 15.70
C ASN A 216 6.07 4.26 16.12
N ALA A 217 6.03 4.61 17.40
CA ALA A 217 5.26 5.73 17.93
C ALA A 217 5.85 7.06 17.46
N TYR A 218 7.18 7.16 17.34
CA TYR A 218 7.83 8.32 16.74
C TYR A 218 7.46 8.44 15.25
N LEU A 219 7.54 7.33 14.50
CA LEU A 219 7.11 7.28 13.10
C LEU A 219 5.64 7.69 12.94
N ASP A 220 4.73 7.12 13.72
CA ASP A 220 3.31 7.47 13.69
C ASP A 220 3.06 8.95 14.03
N SER A 221 3.80 9.51 14.99
CA SER A 221 3.72 10.93 15.37
C SER A 221 4.15 11.84 14.23
N LEU A 222 5.22 11.49 13.51
CA LEU A 222 5.67 12.22 12.32
C LEU A 222 4.65 12.14 11.21
N VAL A 223 4.22 10.93 10.83
CA VAL A 223 3.24 10.70 9.77
C VAL A 223 1.93 11.42 10.04
N GLN A 224 1.44 11.37 11.28
CA GLN A 224 0.26 12.11 11.69
C GLN A 224 0.47 13.63 11.61
N GLY A 225 1.68 14.12 11.90
CA GLY A 225 2.06 15.51 11.67
C GLY A 225 1.93 15.92 10.20
N VAL A 226 2.30 15.04 9.27
CA VAL A 226 2.23 15.27 7.82
C VAL A 226 0.83 15.20 7.26
N CYS A 227 0.19 14.06 7.42
CA CYS A 227 -1.04 13.78 6.70
C CYS A 227 -2.29 13.99 7.56
N GLY A 228 -2.13 14.33 8.84
CA GLY A 228 -3.24 14.37 9.80
C GLY A 228 -3.82 12.98 10.13
N LYS A 229 -3.20 11.90 9.62
CA LYS A 229 -3.64 10.51 9.78
C LYS A 229 -2.49 9.66 10.33
N LYS A 230 -2.81 8.71 11.20
CA LYS A 230 -1.87 7.68 11.67
C LYS A 230 -1.74 6.54 10.65
N LEU A 231 -0.65 5.78 10.69
CA LEU A 231 -0.41 4.69 9.73
C LEU A 231 -1.47 3.59 9.80
N ASP A 232 -2.04 3.33 10.98
CA ASP A 232 -3.11 2.32 11.16
C ASP A 232 -4.44 2.69 10.46
N LYS A 233 -4.53 3.89 9.87
CA LYS A 233 -5.66 4.39 9.08
C LYS A 233 -5.28 4.69 7.63
N PHE A 234 -4.07 4.32 7.21
CA PHE A 234 -3.64 4.55 5.84
C PHE A 234 -4.40 3.65 4.86
N THR A 235 -4.47 4.14 3.64
CA THR A 235 -4.84 3.40 2.44
C THR A 235 -3.67 3.49 1.45
N ASP A 236 -3.70 2.68 0.39
CA ASP A 236 -2.64 2.72 -0.63
C ASP A 236 -2.53 4.12 -1.30
N GLU A 237 -3.62 4.89 -1.36
CA GLU A 237 -3.62 6.26 -1.90
C GLU A 237 -2.97 7.28 -0.94
N ASP A 238 -2.96 6.99 0.37
CA ASP A 238 -2.33 7.85 1.36
C ASP A 238 -0.78 7.75 1.30
N ILE A 239 -0.22 6.65 0.79
CA ILE A 239 1.23 6.43 0.68
C ILE A 239 1.89 7.49 -0.23
N PRO A 240 1.55 7.63 -1.52
CA PRO A 240 2.17 8.64 -2.38
C PRO A 240 1.86 10.07 -1.90
N ARG A 241 0.66 10.30 -1.35
CA ARG A 241 0.30 11.60 -0.77
C ARG A 241 1.23 11.97 0.40
N PHE A 242 1.51 11.02 1.29
CA PHE A 242 2.48 11.23 2.37
C PHE A 242 3.86 11.55 1.80
N GLN A 243 4.33 10.80 0.81
CA GLN A 243 5.65 10.99 0.21
C GLN A 243 5.82 12.40 -0.38
N ASP A 244 4.80 12.91 -1.08
CA ASP A 244 4.81 14.25 -1.66
C ASP A 244 4.79 15.34 -0.59
N GLN A 245 3.90 15.20 0.40
CA GLN A 245 3.78 16.16 1.51
C GLN A 245 5.05 16.18 2.38
N TRP A 246 5.66 15.02 2.61
CA TRP A 246 6.92 14.90 3.33
C TRP A 246 8.06 15.62 2.61
N LYS A 247 8.23 15.36 1.29
CA LYS A 247 9.26 16.04 0.48
C LYS A 247 9.08 17.56 0.49
N ALA A 248 7.83 18.03 0.33
CA ALA A 248 7.53 19.45 0.37
C ALA A 248 7.87 20.07 1.75
N ALA A 249 7.53 19.38 2.83
CA ALA A 249 7.85 19.83 4.19
C ALA A 249 9.37 19.86 4.45
N LEU A 250 10.09 18.83 4.01
CA LEU A 250 11.54 18.74 4.15
C LEU A 250 12.24 19.88 3.39
N HIS A 251 11.88 20.05 2.12
CA HIS A 251 12.41 21.12 1.27
C HIS A 251 12.12 22.53 1.84
N ALA A 252 10.91 22.74 2.37
CA ALA A 252 10.56 24.01 2.99
C ALA A 252 11.42 24.30 4.24
N LEU A 253 11.72 23.29 5.06
CA LEU A 253 12.60 23.44 6.22
C LEU A 253 14.06 23.63 5.82
N ASP A 254 14.54 22.91 4.81
CA ASP A 254 15.91 23.05 4.29
C ASP A 254 16.18 24.46 3.77
N ASN A 255 15.24 25.02 3.00
CA ASN A 255 15.32 26.41 2.55
C ASN A 255 15.40 27.38 3.73
N LEU A 256 14.73 27.09 4.84
CA LEU A 256 14.79 27.92 6.04
C LEU A 256 16.10 27.75 6.81
N VAL A 257 16.71 26.54 6.79
CA VAL A 257 18.06 26.32 7.33
C VAL A 257 19.06 27.19 6.58
N GLU A 258 19.10 27.11 5.25
CA GLU A 258 20.02 27.89 4.42
C GLU A 258 19.85 29.40 4.62
N VAL A 259 18.60 29.89 4.70
CA VAL A 259 18.33 31.29 4.99
C VAL A 259 18.79 31.67 6.41
N SER A 260 18.63 30.77 7.38
CA SER A 260 18.99 31.02 8.77
C SER A 260 20.50 31.07 9.01
N GLU A 261 21.29 30.23 8.36
CA GLU A 261 22.76 30.25 8.43
C GLU A 261 23.32 31.62 8.01
N HIS A 262 22.68 32.24 7.01
CA HIS A 262 23.04 33.57 6.54
C HIS A 262 22.46 34.69 7.43
N ALA A 263 21.40 34.42 8.19
CA ALA A 263 20.68 35.40 8.98
C ALA A 263 21.42 35.87 10.24
N GLU A 264 22.35 35.10 10.78
CA GLU A 264 23.19 35.56 11.91
C GLU A 264 24.14 36.69 11.50
N SER A 265 24.53 36.74 10.22
CA SER A 265 25.38 37.80 9.65
C SER A 265 24.61 39.06 9.24
N VAL A 266 23.28 39.03 9.34
CA VAL A 266 22.40 40.07 8.78
C VAL A 266 21.87 40.98 9.90
N PRO A 267 22.05 42.31 9.76
CA PRO A 267 21.48 43.29 10.69
C PRO A 267 19.97 43.09 10.90
N GLN A 268 19.45 43.36 12.12
CA GLN A 268 18.04 43.15 12.47
C GLN A 268 17.05 43.99 11.64
N ASP A 269 17.52 45.05 10.98
CA ASP A 269 16.78 45.94 10.10
C ASP A 269 16.75 45.50 8.63
N GLU A 270 17.38 44.37 8.29
CA GLU A 270 17.31 43.74 6.97
C GLU A 270 16.38 42.52 6.96
N GLU A 271 15.78 42.24 5.81
CA GLU A 271 15.05 41.01 5.52
C GLU A 271 15.79 40.20 4.45
N ILE A 272 15.76 38.88 4.61
CA ILE A 272 16.38 37.93 3.69
C ILE A 272 15.27 37.12 3.04
N PHE A 273 15.33 37.02 1.73
CA PHE A 273 14.45 36.16 0.94
C PHE A 273 15.30 35.20 0.10
N LYS A 274 14.86 33.95 0.01
CA LYS A 274 15.34 32.99 -0.99
C LYS A 274 14.23 32.81 -2.02
N VAL A 275 14.59 32.95 -3.30
CA VAL A 275 13.70 32.73 -4.43
C VAL A 275 14.23 31.56 -5.23
N GLU A 276 13.37 30.57 -5.48
CA GLU A 276 13.69 29.43 -6.34
C GLU A 276 12.71 29.38 -7.51
N LEU A 277 13.27 29.34 -8.72
CA LEU A 277 12.55 29.30 -9.98
C LEU A 277 12.87 27.97 -10.66
N THR A 278 11.85 27.16 -10.89
CA THR A 278 11.99 25.88 -11.57
C THR A 278 11.20 25.92 -12.88
N SER A 279 11.85 25.60 -14.00
CA SER A 279 11.16 25.38 -15.29
C SER A 279 11.65 24.14 -16.03
N LEU A 280 10.77 23.61 -16.87
CA LEU A 280 11.07 22.53 -17.81
C LEU A 280 12.11 23.02 -18.82
N GLY A 281 13.32 22.43 -18.78
CA GLY A 281 14.43 22.72 -19.70
C GLY A 281 15.60 23.45 -19.05
N ALA A 282 15.35 24.46 -18.20
CA ALA A 282 16.39 25.23 -17.52
C ALA A 282 16.75 24.69 -16.11
N GLY A 283 15.95 23.77 -15.56
CA GLY A 283 16.17 23.22 -14.22
C GLY A 283 15.74 24.17 -13.11
N THR A 284 16.35 24.03 -11.93
CA THR A 284 16.08 24.88 -10.76
C THR A 284 17.18 25.93 -10.63
N GLN A 285 16.80 27.20 -10.61
CA GLN A 285 17.66 28.36 -10.34
C GLN A 285 17.27 28.95 -8.99
N ALA A 286 18.25 29.22 -8.12
CA ALA A 286 18.02 29.78 -6.79
C ALA A 286 18.82 31.07 -6.60
N GLU A 287 18.17 32.12 -6.09
CA GLU A 287 18.80 33.40 -5.76
C GLU A 287 18.45 33.85 -4.34
N GLN A 288 19.42 34.43 -3.65
CA GLN A 288 19.26 34.97 -2.31
C GLN A 288 19.38 36.49 -2.34
N ILE A 289 18.34 37.18 -1.89
CA ILE A 289 18.26 38.64 -1.95
C ILE A 289 18.14 39.18 -0.51
N ARG A 290 19.01 40.14 -0.18
CA ARG A 290 18.96 40.88 1.10
C ARG A 290 18.46 42.29 0.81
N VAL A 291 17.42 42.72 1.53
CA VAL A 291 16.83 44.05 1.34
C VAL A 291 16.55 44.70 2.69
N PRO A 292 16.99 45.96 2.92
CA PRO A 292 16.61 46.70 4.12
C PRO A 292 15.09 46.90 4.22
N LYS A 293 14.53 46.75 5.43
CA LYS A 293 13.09 46.91 5.68
C LYS A 293 12.57 48.29 5.27
N ALA A 294 13.38 49.33 5.47
CA ALA A 294 13.05 50.69 5.08
C ALA A 294 12.85 50.82 3.55
N ARG A 295 13.70 50.16 2.75
CA ARG A 295 13.58 50.17 1.28
C ARG A 295 12.36 49.39 0.80
N LEU A 296 12.01 48.29 1.45
CA LEU A 296 10.76 47.57 1.17
C LEU A 296 9.54 48.43 1.47
N ALA A 297 9.54 49.15 2.59
CA ALA A 297 8.46 50.07 2.96
C ALA A 297 8.31 51.23 1.96
N GLU A 298 9.41 51.78 1.45
CA GLU A 298 9.40 52.79 0.38
C GLU A 298 8.88 52.21 -0.95
N ALA A 299 9.20 50.94 -1.24
CA ALA A 299 8.75 50.24 -2.44
C ALA A 299 7.28 49.78 -2.39
N GLN A 300 6.60 49.87 -1.25
CA GLN A 300 5.21 49.42 -1.09
C GLN A 300 4.27 50.03 -2.14
N GLY A 301 4.48 51.31 -2.48
CA GLY A 301 3.69 52.00 -3.51
C GLY A 301 3.90 51.44 -4.92
N HIS A 302 5.08 50.88 -5.22
CA HIS A 302 5.35 50.20 -6.49
C HIS A 302 4.69 48.81 -6.52
N VAL A 303 4.72 48.08 -5.40
CA VAL A 303 4.04 46.77 -5.27
C VAL A 303 2.55 46.90 -5.53
N GLU A 304 1.88 47.91 -4.94
CA GLU A 304 0.45 48.13 -5.15
C GLU A 304 0.11 48.54 -6.59
N LYS A 305 0.97 49.33 -7.25
CA LYS A 305 0.83 49.65 -8.68
C LYS A 305 0.98 48.42 -9.56
N LEU A 306 1.95 47.54 -9.27
CA LEU A 306 2.17 46.29 -9.98
C LEU A 306 0.96 45.35 -9.82
N LYS A 307 0.44 45.18 -8.59
CA LYS A 307 -0.80 44.41 -8.37
C LYS A 307 -1.99 44.97 -9.15
N ALA A 308 -2.16 46.30 -9.15
CA ALA A 308 -3.24 46.94 -9.89
C ALA A 308 -3.11 46.73 -11.41
N ALA A 309 -1.88 46.74 -11.94
CA ALA A 309 -1.60 46.52 -13.36
C ALA A 309 -1.77 45.06 -13.80
N LEU A 310 -1.43 44.10 -12.92
CA LEU A 310 -1.46 42.67 -13.22
C LEU A 310 -2.85 42.02 -13.02
N GLY A 311 -3.78 42.71 -12.35
CA GLY A 311 -5.15 42.24 -12.14
C GLY A 311 -5.27 41.15 -11.05
N THR A 312 -6.39 40.43 -11.05
CA THR A 312 -6.72 39.44 -10.00
C THR A 312 -6.49 37.98 -10.41
N ASP A 313 -6.07 37.72 -11.66
CA ASP A 313 -5.76 36.38 -12.13
C ASP A 313 -4.42 35.92 -11.55
N ARG A 314 -4.49 35.02 -10.57
CA ARG A 314 -3.32 34.54 -9.83
C ARG A 314 -2.32 33.80 -10.72
N ASP A 315 -2.80 32.97 -11.64
CA ASP A 315 -1.92 32.11 -12.44
C ASP A 315 -1.18 32.95 -13.49
N LEU A 316 -1.89 33.90 -14.12
CA LEU A 316 -1.28 34.87 -15.03
C LEU A 316 -0.27 35.77 -14.30
N LEU A 317 -0.59 36.21 -13.08
CA LEU A 317 0.30 37.04 -12.27
C LEU A 317 1.60 36.30 -11.92
N ILE A 318 1.51 35.03 -11.49
CA ILE A 318 2.68 34.20 -11.22
C ILE A 318 3.52 34.00 -12.49
N ALA A 319 2.89 33.76 -13.64
CA ALA A 319 3.59 33.59 -14.91
C ALA A 319 4.33 34.86 -15.37
N ILE A 320 3.75 36.05 -15.16
CA ILE A 320 4.40 37.32 -15.51
C ILE A 320 5.57 37.60 -14.56
N LEU A 321 5.39 37.40 -13.25
CA LEU A 321 6.48 37.56 -12.28
C LEU A 321 7.63 36.59 -12.56
N TYR A 322 7.31 35.35 -12.94
CA TYR A 322 8.31 34.36 -13.36
C TYR A 322 9.13 34.86 -14.55
N LYS A 323 8.47 35.39 -15.60
CA LYS A 323 9.17 35.94 -16.77
C LYS A 323 10.07 37.12 -16.43
N LEU A 324 9.57 38.06 -15.62
CA LEU A 324 10.36 39.21 -15.19
C LEU A 324 11.59 38.80 -14.38
N LEU A 325 11.44 37.84 -13.46
CA LEU A 325 12.57 37.32 -12.70
C LEU A 325 13.57 36.56 -13.58
N HIS A 326 13.08 35.76 -14.53
CA HIS A 326 13.94 35.04 -15.46
C HIS A 326 14.75 35.98 -16.37
N GLU A 327 14.14 37.07 -16.86
CA GLU A 327 14.82 38.11 -17.64
C GLU A 327 15.92 38.84 -16.85
N GLU A 328 15.79 38.98 -15.52
CA GLU A 328 16.85 39.56 -14.68
C GLU A 328 17.98 38.56 -14.42
N HIS A 329 17.71 37.26 -14.41
CA HIS A 329 18.73 36.21 -14.26
C HIS A 329 19.60 36.02 -15.52
N ASP A 330 19.07 36.31 -16.71
CA ASP A 330 19.79 36.19 -17.99
C ASP A 330 20.64 37.44 -18.35
N LYS A 331 20.63 38.49 -17.51
CA LYS A 331 21.39 39.74 -17.73
C LYS A 331 22.80 39.71 -17.13
#